data_AF-A0A2Z6SAB6-F1
#
_entry.id   AF-A0A2Z6SAB6-F1
#
_cell.length_a   1.000
_cell.length_b   1.000
_cell.length_c   1.000
_cell.angle_alpha   90.00
_cell.angle_beta   90.00
_cell.angle_gamma   90.00
#
_symmetry.space_group_name_H-M   'P 1'
#
loop_
_entity.id
_entity.type
_entity.pdbx_description
1 polymer ?
#
loop_
_entity_poly.entity_id
_entity_poly.type
_entity_poly.pdbx_seq_one_letter_code
_entity_poly.pdbx_strand_id
1 'polypeptide(L)'
;MSEKPFPIDAFLKSPFPDGLISISPWDFGSFEPLTYIYFNIAFVIIAYPLYRIIGGFFNWEMDVKTPSNHFGDMMALVRYGFIVFVLGGYAKTFNWITILSFYIALFGFALLAELPFAKQSLVTWRNWSIKMWILIIVAVCAVLVMTGFHIYLAILLMNVNKFREKNDVYIAWYLGCLVIIPILMTFAFIAEQEQNTRFLTKFFLKVISIFKRNSQKQLPPTNENGSETQQQQTDTEAQAATTGTTSGAEPQPYNKKARVHLHHWQIFYSLAFFTRFNHPVSQVAGGITLGIYTQGIGAYGPDSYLEEY
;
A
#
# COMPACT_ATOMS: atom_id res chain seq x y z
N MET A 1 -31.28 -30.75 -11.81
CA MET A 1 -31.57 -29.74 -10.76
C MET A 1 -31.54 -28.38 -11.43
N SER A 2 -32.66 -27.66 -11.41
CA SER A 2 -32.76 -26.31 -11.97
C SER A 2 -32.18 -25.32 -10.96
N GLU A 3 -31.06 -24.69 -11.31
CA GLU A 3 -30.53 -23.55 -10.55
C GLU A 3 -31.54 -22.41 -10.64
N LYS A 4 -32.29 -22.19 -9.55
CA LYS A 4 -33.09 -20.97 -9.44
C LYS A 4 -32.11 -19.80 -9.33
N PRO A 5 -32.16 -18.80 -10.23
CA PRO A 5 -31.34 -17.61 -10.09
C PRO A 5 -31.64 -16.94 -8.74
N PHE A 6 -30.59 -16.53 -8.03
CA PHE A 6 -30.73 -15.76 -6.81
C PHE A 6 -31.58 -14.51 -7.10
N PRO A 7 -32.63 -14.23 -6.30
CA PRO A 7 -33.45 -13.04 -6.50
C PRO A 7 -32.58 -11.79 -6.32
N ILE A 8 -32.44 -11.01 -7.38
CA ILE A 8 -31.71 -9.73 -7.41
C ILE A 8 -32.35 -8.72 -6.43
N ASP A 9 -33.61 -8.92 -6.06
CA ASP A 9 -34.33 -8.06 -5.11
C ASP A 9 -34.01 -8.35 -3.63
N ALA A 10 -33.11 -9.29 -3.34
CA ALA A 10 -32.68 -9.60 -1.98
C ALA A 10 -31.64 -8.61 -1.41
N PHE A 11 -31.19 -7.62 -2.18
CA PHE A 11 -30.37 -6.55 -1.64
C PHE A 11 -31.25 -5.60 -0.84
N LEU A 12 -31.09 -5.63 0.49
CA LEU A 12 -31.65 -4.64 1.41
C LEU A 12 -31.42 -3.24 0.83
N LYS A 13 -32.52 -2.52 0.57
CA LYS A 13 -32.45 -1.10 0.23
C LYS A 13 -31.64 -0.40 1.32
N SER A 14 -30.64 0.36 0.90
CA SER A 14 -29.83 1.18 1.80
C SER A 14 -30.77 2.03 2.66
N PRO A 15 -30.54 2.15 3.97
CA PRO A 15 -31.33 3.05 4.82
C PRO A 15 -31.07 4.53 4.53
N PHE A 16 -30.14 4.85 3.61
CA PHE A 16 -29.79 6.21 3.23
C PHE A 16 -30.46 6.60 1.90
N PRO A 17 -30.87 7.88 1.72
CA PRO A 17 -31.56 8.34 0.53
C PRO A 17 -30.70 8.15 -0.74
N ASP A 18 -31.34 7.71 -1.83
CA ASP A 18 -30.73 7.49 -3.15
C ASP A 18 -30.34 8.84 -3.80
N GLY A 19 -29.40 9.58 -3.22
CA GLY A 19 -28.87 10.82 -3.77
C GLY A 19 -27.71 10.55 -4.72
N LEU A 20 -27.83 10.94 -6.01
CA LEU A 20 -26.75 11.06 -7.02
C LEU A 20 -25.72 9.92 -7.11
N ILE A 21 -26.03 8.71 -6.65
CA ILE A 21 -25.17 7.55 -6.83
C ILE A 21 -25.36 7.09 -8.27
N SER A 22 -24.42 7.46 -9.14
CA SER A 22 -24.31 6.81 -10.44
C SER A 22 -24.23 5.28 -10.22
N ILE A 23 -25.12 4.58 -10.90
CA ILE A 23 -25.30 3.13 -10.81
C ILE A 23 -24.32 2.42 -11.76
N SER A 24 -23.43 3.17 -12.41
CA SER A 24 -22.47 2.63 -13.36
C SER A 24 -21.47 1.73 -12.62
N PRO A 25 -21.34 0.44 -12.99
CA PRO A 25 -20.25 -0.41 -12.51
C PRO A 25 -18.86 0.08 -12.95
N TRP A 26 -18.81 1.07 -13.84
CA TRP A 26 -17.61 1.80 -14.27
C TRP A 26 -17.22 2.95 -13.33
N ASP A 27 -18.00 3.20 -12.28
CA ASP A 27 -17.59 4.07 -11.21
C ASP A 27 -16.54 3.32 -10.38
N PHE A 28 -15.31 3.33 -10.90
CA PHE A 28 -14.12 2.78 -10.25
C PHE A 28 -13.94 3.37 -8.85
N GLY A 29 -14.50 4.55 -8.60
CA GLY A 29 -14.70 5.10 -7.27
C GLY A 29 -16.18 5.44 -7.00
N SER A 30 -16.61 5.30 -5.75
CA SER A 30 -17.91 5.81 -5.29
C SER A 30 -17.71 6.80 -4.16
N PHE A 31 -18.35 7.96 -4.22
CA PHE A 31 -18.28 8.95 -3.16
C PHE A 31 -19.67 9.46 -2.80
N GLU A 32 -20.02 9.33 -1.53
CA GLU A 32 -21.22 9.94 -0.94
C GLU A 32 -20.76 10.69 0.33
N PRO A 33 -20.87 12.03 0.37
CA PRO A 33 -20.29 12.84 1.44
C PRO A 33 -20.76 12.47 2.84
N LEU A 34 -22.06 12.19 3.03
CA LEU A 34 -22.61 11.93 4.35
C LEU A 34 -22.15 10.57 4.90
N THR A 35 -22.14 9.55 4.04
CA THR A 35 -21.61 8.21 4.33
C THR A 35 -20.12 8.27 4.62
N TYR A 36 -19.37 9.13 3.92
CA TYR A 36 -17.97 9.36 4.22
C TYR A 36 -17.75 10.01 5.59
N ILE A 37 -18.60 10.96 5.99
CA ILE A 37 -18.57 11.54 7.34
C ILE A 37 -18.82 10.45 8.40
N TYR A 38 -19.86 9.62 8.22
CA TYR A 38 -20.14 8.52 9.14
C TYR A 38 -19.01 7.47 9.18
N PHE A 39 -18.40 7.17 8.03
CA PHE A 39 -17.24 6.30 7.93
C PHE A 39 -16.08 6.83 8.79
N ASN A 40 -15.75 8.13 8.69
CA ASN A 40 -14.70 8.73 9.50
C ASN A 40 -15.04 8.77 11.00
N ILE A 41 -16.29 9.08 11.35
CA ILE A 41 -16.73 9.05 12.75
C ILE A 41 -16.54 7.63 13.31
N ALA A 42 -17.04 6.61 12.60
CA ALA A 42 -17.02 5.23 13.05
C ALA A 42 -15.61 4.64 13.14
N PHE A 43 -14.77 4.84 12.11
CA PHE A 43 -13.49 4.12 11.97
C PHE A 43 -12.25 4.94 12.29
N VAL A 44 -12.38 6.25 12.49
CA VAL A 44 -11.24 7.11 12.84
C VAL A 44 -11.49 7.81 14.17
N ILE A 45 -12.53 8.65 14.25
CA ILE A 45 -12.76 9.52 15.41
C ILE A 45 -13.08 8.72 16.67
N ILE A 46 -13.90 7.67 16.57
CA ILE A 46 -14.22 6.80 17.71
C ILE A 46 -13.16 5.71 17.87
N ALA A 47 -12.84 4.99 16.79
CA ALA A 47 -12.01 3.79 16.87
C ALA A 47 -10.58 4.04 17.36
N TYR A 48 -9.92 5.10 16.88
CA TYR A 48 -8.53 5.38 17.24
C TYR A 48 -8.36 5.66 18.75
N PRO A 49 -9.05 6.65 19.36
CA PRO A 49 -8.92 6.88 20.80
C PRO A 49 -9.41 5.69 21.61
N LEU A 50 -10.49 5.01 21.20
CA LEU A 50 -10.98 3.83 21.89
C LEU A 50 -9.92 2.72 21.93
N TYR A 51 -9.24 2.45 20.81
CA TYR A 51 -8.14 1.51 20.74
C TYR A 51 -7.00 1.90 21.69
N ARG A 52 -6.57 3.17 21.69
CA ARG A 52 -5.48 3.64 22.55
C ARG A 52 -5.82 3.59 24.04
N ILE A 53 -7.05 3.91 24.42
CA ILE A 53 -7.53 3.84 25.81
C ILE A 53 -7.54 2.38 26.29
N ILE A 54 -8.15 1.48 25.51
CA ILE A 54 -8.26 0.07 25.86
C ILE A 54 -6.88 -0.58 25.89
N GLY A 55 -6.05 -0.36 24.86
CA GLY A 55 -4.69 -0.88 24.82
C GLY A 55 -3.84 -0.38 25.98
N GLY A 56 -3.98 0.90 26.37
CA GLY A 56 -3.29 1.45 27.53
C GLY A 56 -3.76 0.82 28.83
N PHE A 57 -5.07 0.61 29.00
CA PHE A 57 -5.64 -0.04 30.18
C PHE A 57 -5.15 -1.49 30.35
N PHE A 58 -5.05 -2.24 29.25
CA PHE A 58 -4.57 -3.63 29.26
C PHE A 58 -3.05 -3.78 29.09
N ASN A 59 -2.30 -2.68 29.02
CA ASN A 59 -0.86 -2.65 28.76
C ASN A 59 -0.45 -3.43 27.50
N TRP A 60 -1.19 -3.27 26.40
CA TRP A 60 -0.83 -3.81 25.10
C TRP A 60 0.46 -3.17 24.57
N GLU A 61 1.19 -3.92 23.76
CA GLU A 61 2.41 -3.48 23.11
C GLU A 61 2.08 -2.43 22.04
N MET A 62 2.40 -1.18 22.35
CA MET A 62 2.12 -0.03 21.50
C MET A 62 3.22 1.01 21.67
N ASP A 63 3.44 1.79 20.62
CA ASP A 63 4.40 2.89 20.70
C ASP A 63 3.89 4.00 21.61
N VAL A 64 4.81 4.59 22.38
CA VAL A 64 4.57 5.80 23.15
C VAL A 64 4.56 6.98 22.17
N LYS A 65 3.44 7.70 22.12
CA LYS A 65 3.20 8.73 21.11
C LYS A 65 2.97 10.08 21.79
N THR A 66 3.55 11.13 21.21
CA THR A 66 3.22 12.51 21.57
C THR A 66 1.84 12.88 21.00
N PRO A 67 1.17 13.93 21.51
CA PRO A 67 -0.07 14.42 20.90
C PRO A 67 0.04 14.74 19.41
N SER A 68 1.21 15.22 18.96
CA SER A 68 1.47 15.48 17.54
C SER A 68 1.52 14.20 16.72
N ASN A 69 2.15 13.14 17.23
CA ASN A 69 2.17 11.83 16.55
C ASN A 69 0.76 11.22 16.50
N HIS A 70 -0.02 11.33 17.57
CA HIS A 70 -1.43 10.91 17.56
C HIS A 70 -2.26 11.61 16.48
N PHE A 71 -2.09 12.93 16.35
CA PHE A 71 -2.75 13.69 15.29
C PHE A 71 -2.27 13.24 13.89
N GLY A 72 -0.96 13.01 13.72
CA GLY A 72 -0.38 12.48 12.48
C GLY A 72 -0.99 11.15 12.05
N ASP A 73 -1.17 10.21 12.99
CA ASP A 73 -1.82 8.92 12.75
C ASP A 73 -3.27 9.07 12.33
N MET A 74 -4.06 9.91 13.04
CA MET A 74 -5.45 10.17 12.69
C MET A 74 -5.56 10.79 11.30
N MET A 75 -4.68 11.73 10.95
CA MET A 75 -4.63 12.31 9.61
C MET A 75 -4.18 11.31 8.54
N ALA A 76 -3.33 10.34 8.88
CA ALA A 76 -3.02 9.22 7.99
C ALA A 76 -4.26 8.34 7.76
N LEU A 77 -5.00 8.00 8.82
CA LEU A 77 -6.26 7.24 8.74
C LEU A 77 -7.31 7.95 7.87
N VAL A 78 -7.46 9.27 8.00
CA VAL A 78 -8.38 10.04 7.13
C VAL A 78 -7.91 10.00 5.67
N ARG A 79 -6.61 10.23 5.40
CA ARG A 79 -6.07 10.28 4.03
C ARG A 79 -6.17 8.94 3.31
N TYR A 80 -5.68 7.87 3.94
CA TYR A 80 -5.75 6.53 3.38
C TYR A 80 -7.18 5.97 3.41
N GLY A 81 -7.95 6.31 4.44
CA GLY A 81 -9.38 6.03 4.54
C GLY A 81 -10.19 6.64 3.41
N PHE A 82 -9.86 7.86 2.95
CA PHE A 82 -10.47 8.45 1.74
C PHE A 82 -10.23 7.59 0.50
N ILE A 83 -8.99 7.17 0.26
CA ILE A 83 -8.62 6.36 -0.91
C ILE A 83 -9.37 5.03 -0.88
N VAL A 84 -9.39 4.36 0.27
CA VAL A 84 -10.12 3.10 0.47
C VAL A 84 -11.62 3.32 0.32
N PHE A 85 -12.17 4.40 0.87
CA PHE A 85 -13.60 4.67 0.78
C PHE A 85 -14.05 4.83 -0.67
N VAL A 86 -13.32 5.63 -1.43
CA VAL A 86 -13.60 5.90 -2.83
C VAL A 86 -13.41 4.64 -3.68
N LEU A 87 -12.19 4.10 -3.71
CA LEU A 87 -11.83 2.99 -4.62
C LEU A 87 -12.37 1.63 -4.17
N GLY A 88 -12.54 1.43 -2.87
CA GLY A 88 -13.11 0.21 -2.27
C GLY A 88 -14.64 0.19 -2.26
N GLY A 89 -15.31 1.22 -2.78
CA GLY A 89 -16.76 1.19 -2.94
C GLY A 89 -17.55 1.34 -1.62
N TYR A 90 -16.96 1.92 -0.57
CA TYR A 90 -17.58 1.95 0.77
C TYR A 90 -18.78 2.87 0.88
N ALA A 91 -19.02 3.76 -0.09
CA ALA A 91 -20.32 4.46 -0.16
C ALA A 91 -21.50 3.48 -0.28
N LYS A 92 -21.28 2.26 -0.79
CA LYS A 92 -22.31 1.22 -0.99
C LYS A 92 -22.23 0.08 0.02
N THR A 93 -21.04 -0.20 0.55
CA THR A 93 -20.80 -1.34 1.46
C THR A 93 -20.67 -0.96 2.93
N PHE A 94 -20.57 0.33 3.25
CA PHE A 94 -20.55 0.78 4.64
C PHE A 94 -21.95 0.66 5.28
N ASN A 95 -22.07 -0.25 6.23
CA ASN A 95 -23.27 -0.47 7.01
C ASN A 95 -22.93 -1.07 8.39
N TRP A 96 -23.96 -1.44 9.17
CA TRP A 96 -23.77 -1.96 10.53
C TRP A 96 -22.97 -3.28 10.58
N ILE A 97 -23.03 -4.14 9.56
CA ILE A 97 -22.27 -5.40 9.49
C ILE A 97 -20.78 -5.07 9.38
N THR A 98 -20.43 -4.14 8.50
CA THR A 98 -19.06 -3.64 8.34
C THR A 98 -18.56 -3.02 9.64
N ILE A 99 -19.39 -2.20 10.32
CA ILE A 99 -19.02 -1.56 11.59
C ILE A 99 -18.79 -2.57 12.70
N LEU A 100 -19.70 -3.53 12.88
CA LEU A 100 -19.57 -4.55 13.92
C LEU A 100 -18.32 -5.42 13.68
N SER A 101 -18.14 -5.88 12.44
CA SER A 101 -16.99 -6.71 12.05
C SER A 101 -15.68 -5.96 12.21
N PHE A 102 -15.66 -4.65 11.95
CA PHE A 102 -14.53 -3.77 12.19
C PHE A 102 -14.10 -3.76 13.65
N TYR A 103 -15.01 -3.51 14.59
CA TYR A 103 -14.66 -3.45 16.01
C TYR A 103 -14.25 -4.81 16.57
N ILE A 104 -14.89 -5.89 16.13
CA ILE A 104 -14.48 -7.26 16.47
C ILE A 104 -13.05 -7.52 15.98
N ALA A 105 -12.73 -7.13 14.74
CA ALA A 105 -11.40 -7.34 14.18
C ALA A 105 -10.33 -6.44 14.80
N LEU A 106 -10.64 -5.16 15.06
CA LEU A 106 -9.73 -4.20 15.70
C LEU A 106 -9.21 -4.74 17.03
N PHE A 107 -10.10 -5.20 17.90
CA PHE A 107 -9.71 -5.73 19.21
C PHE A 107 -9.30 -7.20 19.16
N GLY A 108 -9.93 -8.01 18.33
CA GLY A 108 -9.59 -9.43 18.17
C GLY A 108 -8.17 -9.61 17.64
N PHE A 109 -7.77 -8.80 16.66
CA PHE A 109 -6.40 -8.83 16.13
C PHE A 109 -5.38 -8.31 17.15
N ALA A 110 -5.71 -7.25 17.90
CA ALA A 110 -4.85 -6.76 18.96
C ALA A 110 -4.61 -7.82 20.05
N LEU A 111 -5.65 -8.52 20.48
CA LEU A 111 -5.54 -9.63 21.43
C LEU A 111 -4.71 -10.79 20.87
N LEU A 112 -4.83 -11.11 19.58
CA LEU A 112 -3.99 -12.11 18.92
C LEU A 112 -2.52 -11.69 18.91
N ALA A 113 -2.22 -10.41 18.67
CA ALA A 113 -0.87 -9.87 18.67
C ALA A 113 -0.21 -9.90 20.06
N GLU A 114 -0.99 -9.87 21.14
CA GLU A 114 -0.47 -10.00 22.51
C GLU A 114 -0.08 -11.43 22.91
N LEU A 115 -0.45 -12.45 22.11
CA LEU A 115 -0.09 -13.83 22.43
C LEU A 115 1.44 -14.02 22.34
N PRO A 116 2.10 -14.62 23.34
CA PRO A 116 3.57 -14.73 23.35
C PRO A 116 4.16 -15.46 22.13
N PHE A 117 3.40 -16.39 21.54
CA PHE A 117 3.83 -17.11 20.34
C PHE A 117 3.61 -16.31 19.05
N ALA A 118 2.77 -15.28 19.05
CA ALA A 118 2.48 -14.42 17.91
C ALA A 118 3.48 -13.25 17.79
N LYS A 119 4.19 -12.91 18.88
CA LYS A 119 5.26 -11.90 18.93
C LYS A 119 6.56 -12.39 18.28
N GLN A 120 6.51 -12.75 17.01
CA GLN A 120 7.66 -13.26 16.26
C GLN A 120 7.85 -12.48 14.96
N SER A 121 9.10 -12.11 14.67
CA SER A 121 9.45 -11.38 13.45
C SER A 121 9.27 -12.25 12.20
N LEU A 122 8.79 -11.66 11.10
CA LEU A 122 8.76 -12.29 9.77
C LEU A 122 10.15 -12.71 9.29
N VAL A 123 11.22 -12.02 9.71
CA VAL A 123 12.59 -12.33 9.27
C VAL A 123 13.07 -13.67 9.85
N THR A 124 12.58 -14.04 11.03
CA THR A 124 12.96 -15.28 11.72
C THR A 124 11.96 -16.41 11.47
N TRP A 125 11.21 -16.37 10.36
CA TRP A 125 10.12 -17.32 10.06
C TRP A 125 10.52 -18.79 10.13
N ARG A 126 11.77 -19.12 9.80
CA ARG A 126 12.29 -20.50 9.90
C ARG A 126 12.34 -21.03 11.32
N ASN A 127 12.45 -20.13 12.30
CA ASN A 127 12.54 -20.46 13.71
C ASN A 127 11.19 -20.28 14.43
N TRP A 128 10.09 -20.12 13.68
CA TRP A 128 8.78 -19.93 14.29
C TRP A 128 8.30 -21.16 15.05
N SER A 129 7.58 -20.89 16.13
CA SER A 129 6.91 -21.96 16.88
C SER A 129 5.81 -22.61 16.05
N ILE A 130 5.49 -23.89 16.32
CA ILE A 130 4.39 -24.59 15.63
C ILE A 130 3.06 -23.83 15.79
N LYS A 131 2.82 -23.18 16.95
CA LYS A 131 1.61 -22.37 17.19
C LYS A 131 1.53 -21.17 16.25
N MET A 132 2.65 -20.48 16.00
CA MET A 132 2.73 -19.38 15.05
C MET A 132 2.51 -19.86 13.61
N TRP A 133 3.07 -21.02 13.24
CA TRP A 133 2.82 -21.65 11.94
C TRP A 133 1.35 -22.00 11.73
N ILE A 134 0.68 -22.56 12.74
CA ILE A 134 -0.76 -22.83 12.67
C ILE A 134 -1.53 -21.53 12.47
N LEU A 135 -1.22 -20.48 13.25
CA LEU A 135 -1.86 -19.18 13.14
C LEU A 135 -1.73 -18.60 11.72
N ILE A 136 -0.53 -18.57 11.16
CA ILE A 136 -0.29 -17.97 9.84
C ILE A 136 -0.91 -18.82 8.72
N ILE A 137 -0.86 -20.15 8.80
CA ILE A 137 -1.50 -21.03 7.80
C ILE A 137 -3.01 -20.81 7.80
N VAL A 138 -3.64 -20.73 8.98
CA VAL A 138 -5.07 -20.45 9.09
C VAL A 138 -5.40 -19.08 8.51
N ALA A 139 -4.61 -18.05 8.83
CA ALA A 139 -4.80 -16.71 8.27
C ALA A 139 -4.67 -16.69 6.75
N VAL A 140 -3.65 -17.35 6.19
CA VAL A 140 -3.43 -17.46 4.73
C VAL A 140 -4.58 -18.20 4.07
N CYS A 141 -5.01 -19.34 4.61
CA CYS A 141 -6.16 -20.09 4.10
C CYS A 141 -7.44 -19.24 4.11
N ALA A 142 -7.70 -18.48 5.18
CA ALA A 142 -8.83 -17.59 5.27
C ALA A 142 -8.78 -16.50 4.19
N VAL A 143 -7.63 -15.85 4.00
CA VAL A 143 -7.44 -14.85 2.94
C VAL A 143 -7.67 -15.48 1.56
N LEU A 144 -7.10 -16.65 1.26
CA LEU A 144 -7.28 -17.32 -0.03
C LEU A 144 -8.73 -17.69 -0.32
N VAL A 145 -9.45 -18.24 0.67
CA VAL A 145 -10.89 -18.56 0.53
C VAL A 145 -11.68 -17.28 0.27
N MET A 146 -11.42 -16.21 1.02
CA MET A 146 -12.11 -14.94 0.81
C MET A 146 -11.77 -14.34 -0.55
N THR A 147 -10.51 -14.37 -0.99
CA THR A 147 -10.11 -13.91 -2.32
C THR A 147 -10.85 -14.69 -3.41
N GLY A 148 -10.87 -16.02 -3.33
CA GLY A 148 -11.61 -16.86 -4.28
C GLY A 148 -13.11 -16.54 -4.32
N PHE A 149 -13.73 -16.35 -3.14
CA PHE A 149 -15.14 -15.95 -3.04
C PHE A 149 -15.41 -14.58 -3.67
N HIS A 150 -14.55 -13.60 -3.45
CA HIS A 150 -14.74 -12.27 -4.03
C HIS A 150 -14.47 -12.23 -5.54
N ILE A 151 -13.54 -13.04 -6.05
CA ILE A 151 -13.36 -13.26 -7.50
C ILE A 151 -14.64 -13.86 -8.09
N TYR A 152 -15.25 -14.84 -7.41
CA TYR A 152 -16.53 -15.40 -7.82
C TYR A 152 -17.63 -14.33 -7.87
N LEU A 153 -17.74 -13.45 -6.85
CA LEU A 153 -18.68 -12.33 -6.86
C LEU A 153 -18.42 -11.36 -8.01
N ALA A 154 -17.15 -11.06 -8.31
CA ALA A 154 -16.76 -10.24 -9.45
C ALA A 154 -17.27 -10.83 -10.78
N ILE A 155 -17.05 -12.13 -10.99
CA ILE A 155 -17.51 -12.85 -12.19
C ILE A 155 -19.04 -12.85 -12.29
N LEU A 156 -19.74 -13.08 -11.17
CA LEU A 156 -21.20 -13.08 -11.15
C LEU A 156 -21.77 -11.69 -11.51
N LEU A 157 -21.19 -10.62 -10.97
CA LEU A 157 -21.57 -9.25 -11.28
C LEU A 157 -21.39 -8.93 -12.79
N MET A 158 -20.33 -9.44 -13.41
CA MET A 158 -20.10 -9.27 -14.84
C MET A 158 -21.11 -10.02 -15.70
N ASN A 159 -21.48 -11.23 -15.30
CA ASN A 159 -22.46 -12.04 -16.02
C ASN A 159 -23.85 -11.41 -15.99
N VAL A 160 -24.29 -10.92 -14.83
CA VAL A 160 -25.63 -10.30 -14.66
C VAL A 160 -25.78 -9.07 -15.53
N ASN A 161 -24.74 -8.24 -15.61
CA ASN A 161 -24.85 -6.95 -16.26
C ASN A 161 -24.69 -6.96 -17.79
N LYS A 162 -24.57 -8.14 -18.43
CA LYS A 162 -24.44 -8.32 -19.90
C LYS A 162 -23.34 -7.45 -20.56
N PHE A 163 -22.33 -6.99 -19.82
CA PHE A 163 -21.27 -6.09 -20.30
C PHE A 163 -20.16 -6.82 -21.10
N ARG A 164 -20.55 -7.70 -22.03
CA ARG A 164 -19.63 -8.64 -22.68
C ARG A 164 -18.45 -7.97 -23.40
N GLU A 165 -18.61 -6.74 -23.90
CA GLU A 165 -17.52 -6.01 -24.61
C GLU A 165 -16.49 -5.33 -23.70
N LYS A 166 -16.73 -5.20 -22.39
CA LYS A 166 -15.83 -4.46 -21.48
C LYS A 166 -15.45 -5.22 -20.21
N ASN A 167 -15.89 -6.47 -20.10
CA ASN A 167 -15.67 -7.37 -18.97
C ASN A 167 -14.19 -7.48 -18.53
N ASP A 168 -13.26 -7.43 -19.48
CA ASP A 168 -11.83 -7.59 -19.20
C ASP A 168 -11.26 -6.43 -18.37
N VAL A 169 -11.76 -5.20 -18.55
CA VAL A 169 -11.25 -4.01 -17.86
C VAL A 169 -11.56 -4.05 -16.37
N TYR A 170 -12.76 -4.51 -15.99
CA TYR A 170 -13.15 -4.59 -14.58
C TYR A 170 -12.36 -5.68 -13.84
N ILE A 171 -12.22 -6.88 -14.42
CA ILE A 171 -11.38 -7.94 -13.83
C ILE A 171 -9.93 -7.48 -13.74
N ALA A 172 -9.40 -6.85 -14.79
CA ALA A 172 -8.03 -6.36 -14.79
C ALA A 172 -7.81 -5.31 -13.70
N TRP A 173 -8.75 -4.37 -13.50
CA TRP A 173 -8.71 -3.43 -12.38
C TRP A 173 -8.79 -4.16 -11.03
N TYR A 174 -9.74 -5.07 -10.88
CA TYR A 174 -10.01 -5.78 -9.63
C TYR A 174 -8.81 -6.65 -9.21
N LEU A 175 -8.29 -7.47 -10.12
CA LEU A 175 -7.08 -8.26 -9.89
C LEU A 175 -5.83 -7.37 -9.82
N GLY A 176 -5.81 -6.25 -10.53
CA GLY A 176 -4.74 -5.25 -10.46
C GLY A 176 -4.51 -4.72 -9.06
N CYS A 177 -5.56 -4.60 -8.23
CA CYS A 177 -5.42 -4.23 -6.83
C CYS A 177 -4.58 -5.25 -6.01
N LEU A 178 -4.50 -6.54 -6.41
CA LEU A 178 -3.67 -7.55 -5.72
C LEU A 178 -2.20 -7.33 -6.04
N VAL A 179 -1.92 -6.75 -7.21
CA VAL A 179 -0.58 -6.49 -7.71
C VAL A 179 0.04 -5.24 -7.06
N ILE A 180 -0.75 -4.40 -6.40
CA ILE A 180 -0.24 -3.22 -5.69
C ILE A 180 0.79 -3.62 -4.62
N ILE A 181 0.50 -4.64 -3.80
CA ILE A 181 1.41 -5.11 -2.75
C ILE A 181 2.77 -5.55 -3.33
N PRO A 182 2.85 -6.49 -4.31
CA PRO A 182 4.14 -6.89 -4.86
C PRO A 182 4.86 -5.76 -5.60
N ILE A 183 4.15 -4.80 -6.21
CA ILE A 183 4.77 -3.61 -6.79
C ILE A 183 5.44 -2.75 -5.70
N LEU A 184 4.72 -2.44 -4.62
CA LEU A 184 5.27 -1.65 -3.52
C LEU A 184 6.45 -2.37 -2.84
N MET A 185 6.36 -3.69 -2.67
CA MET A 185 7.46 -4.50 -2.15
C MET A 185 8.68 -4.50 -3.09
N THR A 186 8.45 -4.53 -4.41
CA THR A 186 9.53 -4.45 -5.39
C THR A 186 10.22 -3.08 -5.32
N PHE A 187 9.45 -2.00 -5.19
CA PHE A 187 10.04 -0.67 -5.00
C PHE A 187 10.80 -0.55 -3.67
N ALA A 188 10.27 -1.11 -2.58
CA ALA A 188 10.96 -1.14 -1.30
C ALA A 188 12.29 -1.91 -1.41
N PHE A 189 12.29 -3.07 -2.07
CA PHE A 189 13.51 -3.84 -2.30
C PHE A 189 14.53 -3.09 -3.17
N ILE A 190 14.08 -2.42 -4.24
CA ILE A 190 14.95 -1.58 -5.08
C ILE A 190 15.55 -0.44 -4.26
N ALA A 191 14.75 0.22 -3.43
CA ALA A 191 15.21 1.30 -2.56
C ALA A 191 16.19 0.80 -1.49
N GLU A 192 15.96 -0.39 -0.91
CA GLU A 192 16.91 -1.05 0.00
C GLU A 192 18.25 -1.31 -0.72
N GLN A 193 18.21 -1.88 -1.93
CA GLN A 193 19.42 -2.15 -2.71
C GLN A 193 20.16 -0.85 -3.05
N GLU A 194 19.44 0.22 -3.41
CA GLU A 194 20.06 1.51 -3.69
C GLU A 194 20.69 2.12 -2.42
N GLN A 195 20.00 2.08 -1.29
CA GLN A 195 20.52 2.57 -0.01
C GLN A 195 21.81 1.82 0.39
N ASN A 196 21.77 0.49 0.31
CA ASN A 196 22.82 -0.38 0.85
C ASN A 196 23.99 -0.59 -0.10
N THR A 197 23.80 -0.46 -1.43
CA THR A 197 24.82 -0.82 -2.43
C THR A 197 25.05 0.23 -3.52
N ARG A 198 24.17 1.24 -3.63
CA ARG A 198 24.16 2.24 -4.71
C ARG A 198 24.03 1.64 -6.12
N PHE A 199 23.38 0.48 -6.24
CA PHE A 199 23.31 -0.29 -7.48
C PHE A 199 22.75 0.52 -8.66
N LEU A 200 21.65 1.28 -8.49
CA LEU A 200 21.07 2.08 -9.57
C LEU A 200 21.98 3.24 -9.93
N THR A 201 22.58 3.89 -8.93
CA THR A 201 23.57 4.94 -9.16
C THR A 201 24.76 4.42 -9.98
N LYS A 202 25.31 3.26 -9.60
CA LYS A 202 26.40 2.61 -10.34
C LYS A 202 26.00 2.24 -11.77
N PHE A 203 24.80 1.69 -11.95
CA PHE A 203 24.26 1.36 -13.27
C PHE A 203 24.10 2.61 -14.15
N PHE A 204 23.52 3.68 -13.62
CA PHE A 204 23.32 4.94 -14.33
C PHE A 204 24.64 5.60 -14.73
N LEU A 205 25.63 5.66 -13.83
CA LEU A 205 26.97 6.18 -14.14
C LEU A 205 27.65 5.36 -15.24
N LYS A 206 27.49 4.03 -15.22
CA LYS A 206 28.00 3.15 -16.29
C LYS A 206 27.34 3.46 -17.63
N VAL A 207 26.02 3.63 -17.68
CA VAL A 207 25.30 4.00 -18.92
C VAL A 207 25.78 5.34 -19.47
N ILE A 208 25.89 6.38 -18.63
CA ILE A 208 26.43 7.68 -19.05
C ILE A 208 27.85 7.56 -19.61
N SER A 209 28.71 6.75 -18.98
CA SER A 209 30.09 6.57 -19.44
C SER A 209 30.17 5.98 -20.86
N ILE A 210 29.23 5.08 -21.22
CA ILE A 210 29.14 4.50 -22.56
C ILE A 210 28.74 5.57 -23.59
N PHE A 211 27.74 6.39 -23.27
CA PHE A 211 27.31 7.49 -24.15
C PHE A 211 28.43 8.53 -24.35
N LYS A 212 29.16 8.91 -23.29
CA LYS A 212 30.28 9.85 -23.39
C LYS A 212 31.42 9.30 -24.24
N ARG A 213 31.75 8.01 -24.12
CA ARG A 213 32.80 7.35 -24.93
C ARG A 213 32.44 7.30 -26.41
N ASN A 214 31.17 7.12 -26.75
CA ASN A 214 30.71 7.14 -28.14
C ASN A 214 30.74 8.56 -28.73
N SER A 215 30.44 9.60 -27.94
CA SER A 215 30.54 10.99 -28.40
C SER A 215 31.97 11.41 -28.74
N GLN A 216 32.98 10.93 -27.99
CA GLN A 216 34.38 11.26 -28.27
C GLN A 216 34.95 10.56 -29.51
N LYS A 217 34.41 9.39 -29.91
CA LYS A 217 34.85 8.69 -31.12
C LYS A 217 34.40 9.35 -32.44
N GLN A 218 33.47 10.30 -32.36
CA GLN A 218 32.94 11.01 -33.54
C GLN A 218 33.62 12.35 -33.85
N LEU A 219 34.62 12.80 -33.07
CA LEU A 219 35.42 13.94 -33.50
C LEU A 219 36.39 13.50 -34.60
N PRO A 220 36.33 14.06 -35.82
CA PRO A 220 37.32 13.79 -36.85
C PRO A 220 38.70 14.32 -36.40
N PRO A 221 39.81 13.71 -36.84
CA PRO A 221 41.13 14.24 -36.57
C PRO A 221 41.25 15.63 -37.19
N THR A 222 41.36 16.65 -36.36
CA THR A 222 41.70 18.01 -36.80
C THR A 222 43.12 17.96 -37.35
N ASN A 223 43.28 18.14 -38.66
CA ASN A 223 44.58 18.28 -39.30
C ASN A 223 45.29 19.52 -38.72
N GLU A 224 46.36 19.27 -37.96
CA GLU A 224 47.32 20.31 -37.57
C GLU A 224 48.14 20.71 -38.80
N ASN A 225 47.84 21.89 -39.35
CA ASN A 225 48.79 22.72 -40.06
C ASN A 225 48.30 24.17 -40.01
N GLY A 226 48.90 24.98 -39.13
CA GLY A 226 48.67 26.43 -39.16
C GLY A 226 48.92 27.17 -37.85
N SER A 227 50.21 27.52 -37.65
CA SER A 227 50.75 28.72 -37.00
C SER A 227 50.15 29.27 -35.70
N GLU A 228 51.03 29.30 -34.69
CA GLU A 228 51.03 30.15 -33.50
C GLU A 228 50.70 31.62 -33.81
N THR A 229 49.91 32.28 -32.96
CA THR A 229 50.22 33.58 -32.31
C THR A 229 49.06 34.02 -31.38
N GLN A 230 49.40 34.16 -30.08
CA GLN A 230 48.79 35.01 -29.03
C GLN A 230 47.27 35.04 -28.84
N GLN A 231 46.79 34.30 -27.83
CA GLN A 231 45.74 34.80 -26.93
C GLN A 231 45.89 34.14 -25.55
N GLN A 232 46.72 34.75 -24.72
CA GLN A 232 46.94 34.39 -23.33
C GLN A 232 46.20 35.45 -22.49
N GLN A 233 45.44 35.02 -21.48
CA GLN A 233 44.64 35.82 -20.52
C GLN A 233 43.16 36.09 -20.85
N THR A 234 42.32 35.04 -20.96
CA THR A 234 40.93 35.11 -20.44
C THR A 234 40.33 33.75 -20.02
N ASP A 235 41.14 32.70 -19.83
CA ASP A 235 40.61 31.33 -19.58
C ASP A 235 40.90 30.74 -18.20
N THR A 236 41.53 31.49 -17.29
CA THR A 236 41.89 30.94 -15.97
C THR A 236 40.69 30.79 -15.01
N GLU A 237 39.58 31.51 -15.22
CA GLU A 237 38.39 31.39 -14.36
C GLU A 237 37.32 30.42 -14.88
N ALA A 238 37.30 30.10 -16.19
CA ALA A 238 36.34 29.13 -16.75
C ALA A 238 36.80 27.66 -16.61
N GLN A 239 38.10 27.42 -16.40
CA GLN A 239 38.64 26.07 -16.19
C GLN A 239 38.67 25.62 -14.72
N ALA A 240 38.53 26.55 -13.77
CA ALA A 240 38.40 26.22 -12.34
C ALA A 240 37.00 25.71 -11.96
N ALA A 241 35.97 25.96 -12.78
CA ALA A 241 34.62 25.43 -12.56
C ALA A 241 34.41 24.00 -13.12
N THR A 242 35.37 23.49 -13.91
CA THR A 242 35.27 22.17 -14.56
C THR A 242 36.37 21.19 -14.06
N THR A 243 37.05 21.53 -12.97
CA THR A 243 38.00 20.66 -12.27
C THR A 243 37.39 19.94 -11.06
N GLY A 244 36.05 19.90 -10.97
CA GLY A 244 35.32 18.90 -10.19
C GLY A 244 35.23 17.53 -10.89
N THR A 245 36.25 17.17 -11.68
CA THR A 245 36.39 15.80 -12.20
C THR A 245 36.81 14.94 -11.01
N THR A 246 35.80 14.56 -10.23
CA THR A 246 35.87 13.47 -9.26
C THR A 246 36.61 12.32 -9.93
N SER A 247 37.70 11.91 -9.32
CA SER A 247 38.35 10.64 -9.62
C SER A 247 37.27 9.55 -9.65
N GLY A 248 37.52 8.46 -10.39
CA GLY A 248 36.63 7.31 -10.50
C GLY A 248 36.39 6.53 -9.20
N ALA A 249 36.21 7.23 -8.07
CA ALA A 249 35.75 6.69 -6.82
C ALA A 249 34.33 6.18 -7.02
N GLU A 250 34.19 4.86 -6.94
CA GLU A 250 32.92 4.18 -6.97
C GLU A 250 31.99 4.79 -5.89
N PRO A 251 30.72 5.09 -6.23
CA PRO A 251 29.79 5.69 -5.27
C PRO A 251 29.64 4.76 -4.06
N GLN A 252 29.93 5.32 -2.88
CA GLN A 252 29.85 4.60 -1.62
C GLN A 252 28.40 4.51 -1.13
N PRO A 253 28.02 3.41 -0.45
CA PRO A 253 26.74 3.29 0.24
C PRO A 253 26.45 4.47 1.18
N TYR A 254 25.16 4.67 1.46
CA TYR A 254 24.76 5.64 2.47
C TYR A 254 25.18 5.15 3.88
N ASN A 255 25.37 6.10 4.81
CA ASN A 255 25.88 5.81 6.15
C ASN A 255 24.96 4.90 6.97
N LYS A 256 23.64 4.96 6.72
CA LYS A 256 22.65 4.10 7.36
C LYS A 256 22.22 3.00 6.41
N LYS A 257 22.02 1.81 6.95
CA LYS A 257 21.46 0.70 6.17
C LYS A 257 19.94 0.73 6.25
N ALA A 258 19.29 0.26 5.20
CA ALA A 258 17.86 0.00 5.19
C ALA A 258 17.60 -1.50 5.18
N ARG A 259 16.45 -1.91 5.73
CA ARG A 259 15.84 -3.23 5.49
C ARG A 259 14.37 -3.05 5.17
N VAL A 260 13.83 -3.91 4.32
CA VAL A 260 12.39 -4.00 4.12
C VAL A 260 11.72 -4.52 5.40
N HIS A 261 10.77 -3.74 5.92
CA HIS A 261 9.93 -4.11 7.05
C HIS A 261 8.46 -3.85 6.70
N LEU A 262 7.73 -4.93 6.45
CA LEU A 262 6.33 -4.86 6.05
C LEU A 262 5.43 -4.81 7.29
N HIS A 263 4.63 -3.77 7.40
CA HIS A 263 3.62 -3.65 8.44
C HIS A 263 2.30 -4.26 7.96
N HIS A 264 1.55 -4.90 8.85
CA HIS A 264 0.26 -5.49 8.50
C HIS A 264 -0.75 -4.43 8.04
N TRP A 265 -0.69 -3.19 8.53
CA TRP A 265 -1.59 -2.14 8.05
C TRP A 265 -1.47 -1.94 6.53
N GLN A 266 -0.28 -2.11 5.96
CA GLN A 266 -0.02 -1.96 4.53
C GLN A 266 -0.68 -3.08 3.72
N ILE A 267 -0.65 -4.32 4.23
CA ILE A 267 -1.32 -5.48 3.60
C ILE A 267 -2.84 -5.28 3.64
N PHE A 268 -3.38 -5.00 4.82
CA PHE A 268 -4.84 -4.93 5.02
C PHE A 268 -5.46 -3.69 4.38
N TYR A 269 -4.71 -2.59 4.25
CA TYR A 269 -5.09 -1.44 3.42
C TYR A 269 -5.35 -1.86 1.96
N SER A 270 -4.43 -2.62 1.35
CA SER A 270 -4.62 -3.10 -0.01
C SER A 270 -5.74 -4.14 -0.14
N LEU A 271 -5.91 -5.02 0.85
CA LEU A 271 -7.01 -5.98 0.86
C LEU A 271 -8.39 -5.32 0.99
N ALA A 272 -8.49 -4.15 1.62
CA ALA A 272 -9.75 -3.43 1.77
C ALA A 272 -10.37 -2.97 0.42
N PHE A 273 -9.58 -2.90 -0.66
CA PHE A 273 -10.12 -2.63 -2.01
C PHE A 273 -10.92 -3.81 -2.57
N PHE A 274 -10.68 -5.03 -2.08
CA PHE A 274 -11.31 -6.26 -2.59
C PHE A 274 -12.73 -6.46 -2.09
N THR A 275 -13.12 -5.79 -1.00
CA THR A 275 -14.34 -6.06 -0.24
C THR A 275 -15.50 -5.15 -0.66
N ARG A 276 -15.52 -4.78 -1.95
CA ARG A 276 -16.42 -3.76 -2.53
C ARG A 276 -17.83 -4.23 -2.90
N PHE A 277 -18.20 -5.48 -2.58
CA PHE A 277 -19.51 -6.03 -2.95
C PHE A 277 -20.54 -5.78 -1.85
N ASN A 278 -21.77 -5.45 -2.25
CA ASN A 278 -22.90 -5.36 -1.34
C ASN A 278 -23.41 -6.75 -0.94
N HIS A 279 -22.54 -7.54 -0.32
CA HIS A 279 -22.80 -8.90 0.14
C HIS A 279 -22.35 -9.00 1.61
N PRO A 280 -23.12 -9.64 2.52
CA PRO A 280 -22.76 -9.70 3.94
C PRO A 280 -21.34 -10.22 4.20
N VAL A 281 -20.91 -11.26 3.46
CA VAL A 281 -19.54 -11.80 3.56
C VAL A 281 -18.48 -10.76 3.14
N SER A 282 -18.76 -9.95 2.12
CA SER A 282 -17.86 -8.87 1.68
C SER A 282 -17.84 -7.71 2.69
N GLN A 283 -18.97 -7.42 3.35
CA GLN A 283 -19.06 -6.41 4.41
C GLN A 283 -18.31 -6.84 5.68
N VAL A 284 -18.42 -8.11 6.07
CA VAL A 284 -17.61 -8.71 7.14
C VAL A 284 -16.13 -8.62 6.79
N ALA A 285 -15.75 -9.01 5.58
CA ALA A 285 -14.37 -8.92 5.10
C ALA A 285 -13.84 -7.49 5.15
N GLY A 286 -14.64 -6.52 4.66
CA GLY A 286 -14.29 -5.11 4.65
C GLY A 286 -14.07 -4.57 6.06
N GLY A 287 -14.97 -4.92 6.99
CA GLY A 287 -14.81 -4.61 8.41
C GLY A 287 -13.51 -5.20 8.97
N ILE A 288 -13.23 -6.49 8.71
CA ILE A 288 -12.00 -7.14 9.17
C ILE A 288 -10.76 -6.44 8.63
N THR A 289 -10.69 -6.18 7.32
CA THR A 289 -9.55 -5.52 6.69
C THR A 289 -9.33 -4.11 7.24
N LEU A 290 -10.40 -3.33 7.41
CA LEU A 290 -10.33 -1.98 7.97
C LEU A 290 -9.92 -2.02 9.45
N GLY A 291 -10.41 -2.98 10.23
CA GLY A 291 -10.09 -3.12 11.65
C GLY A 291 -8.61 -3.41 11.87
N ILE A 292 -8.04 -4.35 11.11
CA ILE A 292 -6.62 -4.70 11.21
C ILE A 292 -5.73 -3.55 10.67
N TYR A 293 -6.17 -2.88 9.60
CA TYR A 293 -5.54 -1.68 9.08
C TYR A 293 -5.47 -0.56 10.14
N THR A 294 -6.60 -0.23 10.78
CA THR A 294 -6.66 0.80 11.83
C THR A 294 -5.85 0.39 13.06
N GLN A 295 -5.87 -0.90 13.43
CA GLN A 295 -5.06 -1.43 14.53
C GLN A 295 -3.57 -1.15 14.31
N GLY A 296 -3.04 -1.44 13.12
CA GLY A 296 -1.62 -1.25 12.84
C GLY A 296 -1.17 0.21 12.91
N ILE A 297 -1.98 1.14 12.39
CA ILE A 297 -1.68 2.58 12.53
C ILE A 297 -1.85 3.04 13.99
N GLY A 298 -2.86 2.54 14.70
CA GLY A 298 -3.08 2.86 16.11
C GLY A 298 -1.93 2.40 17.02
N ALA A 299 -1.40 1.20 16.79
CA ALA A 299 -0.33 0.60 17.57
C ALA A 299 1.03 1.25 17.28
N TYR A 300 1.42 1.24 15.99
CA TYR A 300 2.78 1.55 15.54
C TYR A 300 2.83 2.90 14.83
N GLY A 301 1.90 3.12 13.89
CA GLY A 301 1.81 4.35 13.11
C GLY A 301 1.80 4.03 11.62
N PRO A 302 1.75 5.06 10.76
CA PRO A 302 1.84 4.90 9.31
C PRO A 302 3.31 4.70 8.88
N ASP A 303 4.00 3.73 9.48
CA ASP A 303 5.43 3.50 9.26
C ASP A 303 5.75 3.09 7.81
N SER A 304 6.97 3.40 7.39
CA SER A 304 7.47 3.12 6.04
C SER A 304 7.66 1.62 5.80
N TYR A 305 7.68 1.21 4.54
CA TYR A 305 8.13 -0.14 4.12
C TYR A 305 9.63 -0.39 4.39
N LEU A 306 10.37 0.67 4.73
CA LEU A 306 11.80 0.64 5.00
C LEU A 306 12.07 1.09 6.43
N GLU A 307 12.90 0.32 7.11
CA GLU A 307 13.43 0.65 8.42
C GLU A 307 14.93 0.90 8.31
N GLU A 308 15.39 2.05 8.82
CA GLU A 308 16.82 2.40 8.87
C GLU A 308 17.46 1.89 10.17
N TYR A 309 18.68 1.36 10.07
CA TYR A 309 19.49 0.91 11.20
C TYR A 309 21.00 1.07 10.93
#